data_AF-A0A3C1CM33-F1
#
_entry.id   AF-A0A3C1CM33-F1
#
_cell.length_a   1.000
_cell.length_b   1.000
_cell.length_c   1.000
_cell.angle_alpha   90.00
_cell.angle_beta   90.00
_cell.angle_gamma   90.00
#
_symmetry.space_group_name_H-M   'P 1'
#
loop_
_entity.id
_entity.type
_entity.pdbx_description
1 polymer ?
#
loop_
_entity_poly.entity_id
_entity_poly.type
_entity_poly.pdbx_seq_one_letter_code
_entity_poly.pdbx_strand_id
1 'polypeptide(L)'
;MTLTPAPSDTVATATGSWRARLRRRAPGTTERGGPVRIEALFLIGVAVFFSVVDAIYWFWGYHYLSLGPEQSGTVMLIGTVLLGLLPGGYYFWWSRRMKPRPEDRTDASIEDGAGVIGSFPDSSVWPFVLGMGLFLVVLAVVFGLWLLFPGFALVIAAAVGVTVESRRGGAV
;
A
#
# COMPACT_ATOMS: atom_id res chain seq x y z
N MET A 1 -33.55 78.46 -3.49
CA MET A 1 -32.74 77.25 -3.24
C MET A 1 -33.72 76.10 -3.08
N THR A 2 -34.03 75.31 -4.12
CA THR A 2 -33.27 74.14 -4.62
C THR A 2 -33.08 73.09 -3.51
N LEU A 3 -33.44 71.81 -3.58
CA LEU A 3 -34.05 70.93 -4.58
C LEU A 3 -34.64 69.74 -3.78
N THR A 4 -35.77 69.21 -4.23
CA THR A 4 -36.25 67.85 -3.90
C THR A 4 -35.22 66.82 -4.34
N PRO A 5 -34.80 65.84 -3.50
CA PRO A 5 -34.05 64.70 -4.00
C PRO A 5 -35.00 63.71 -4.70
N ALA A 6 -34.65 63.37 -5.94
CA ALA A 6 -35.31 62.36 -6.77
C ALA A 6 -34.98 60.93 -6.29
N PRO A 7 -35.83 59.93 -6.60
CA PRO A 7 -35.57 58.53 -6.28
C PRO A 7 -34.48 57.96 -7.21
N SER A 8 -33.34 57.54 -6.66
CA SER A 8 -32.28 56.90 -7.44
C SER A 8 -32.60 55.42 -7.67
N ASP A 9 -33.04 55.15 -8.89
CA ASP A 9 -32.62 54.05 -9.74
C ASP A 9 -32.60 52.63 -9.14
N THR A 10 -33.72 51.96 -9.42
CA THR A 10 -33.80 50.54 -9.76
C THR A 10 -32.53 49.98 -10.44
N VAL A 11 -31.75 49.19 -9.70
CA VAL A 11 -30.78 48.26 -10.28
C VAL A 11 -31.51 46.98 -10.66
N ALA A 12 -32.11 47.00 -11.85
CA ALA A 12 -32.40 45.79 -12.61
C ALA A 12 -31.16 45.48 -13.47
N THR A 13 -30.50 44.34 -13.23
CA THR A 13 -29.55 43.57 -14.08
C THR A 13 -28.58 42.83 -13.14
N ALA A 14 -28.31 41.53 -13.21
CA ALA A 14 -28.38 40.56 -14.28
C ALA A 14 -28.79 39.19 -13.72
N THR A 15 -30.08 38.89 -13.86
CA THR A 15 -30.60 37.52 -13.72
C THR A 15 -30.25 36.77 -15.01
N GLY A 16 -29.45 35.71 -14.90
CA GLY A 16 -29.34 34.72 -15.97
C GLY A 16 -28.06 34.74 -16.80
N SER A 17 -27.02 34.06 -16.31
CA SER A 17 -26.08 33.34 -17.20
C SER A 17 -25.16 32.37 -16.45
N TRP A 18 -25.08 32.43 -15.12
CA TRP A 18 -24.22 31.50 -14.35
C TRP A 18 -24.63 30.03 -14.45
N ARG A 19 -25.88 29.74 -14.79
CA ARG A 19 -26.41 28.38 -14.90
C ARG A 19 -26.07 27.66 -16.21
N ALA A 20 -25.49 28.34 -17.21
CA ALA A 20 -25.21 27.76 -18.53
C ALA A 20 -23.77 27.26 -18.71
N ARG A 21 -22.91 27.38 -17.68
CA ARG A 21 -21.51 26.94 -17.74
C ARG A 21 -21.25 25.57 -17.11
N LEU A 22 -22.29 24.79 -16.86
CA LEU A 22 -22.17 23.34 -16.78
C LEU A 22 -22.05 22.80 -18.21
N ARG A 23 -20.91 23.12 -18.83
CA ARG A 23 -20.47 22.51 -20.08
C ARG A 23 -20.58 21.00 -19.86
N ARG A 24 -21.44 20.36 -20.65
CA ARG A 24 -21.46 18.92 -20.85
C ARG A 24 -20.02 18.48 -21.05
N ARG A 25 -19.42 17.88 -20.02
CA ARG A 25 -18.10 17.27 -20.12
C ARG A 25 -18.33 16.09 -21.06
N ALA A 26 -17.76 16.17 -22.25
CA ALA A 26 -17.69 15.00 -23.11
C ALA A 26 -17.12 13.85 -22.26
N PRO A 27 -17.69 12.64 -22.30
CA PRO A 27 -17.06 11.51 -21.65
C PRO A 27 -15.63 11.47 -22.17
N GLY A 28 -14.67 11.72 -21.27
CA GLY A 28 -13.27 11.63 -21.61
C GLY A 28 -13.07 10.25 -22.23
N THR A 29 -12.35 10.20 -23.34
CA THR A 29 -11.83 8.95 -23.87
C THR A 29 -11.29 8.18 -22.69
N THR A 30 -11.93 7.06 -22.35
CA THR A 30 -11.55 6.20 -21.23
C THR A 30 -10.09 5.80 -21.42
N GLU A 31 -9.18 6.59 -20.87
CA GLU A 31 -7.83 6.14 -20.61
C GLU A 31 -8.01 5.02 -19.60
N ARG A 32 -7.78 3.80 -20.07
CA ARG A 32 -7.93 2.60 -19.27
C ARG A 32 -6.95 2.71 -18.11
N GLY A 33 -7.43 3.12 -16.94
CA GLY A 33 -6.72 2.85 -15.69
C GLY A 33 -6.40 1.35 -15.67
N GLY A 34 -5.11 1.04 -15.78
CA GLY A 34 -4.63 -0.33 -15.94
C GLY A 34 -4.73 -1.03 -14.59
N PRO A 35 -5.34 -2.21 -14.49
CA PRO A 35 -5.56 -2.85 -13.19
C PRO A 35 -4.23 -3.19 -12.51
N VAL A 36 -3.91 -2.76 -11.27
CA VAL A 36 -2.79 -3.19 -10.36
C VAL A 36 -1.45 -3.62 -11.02
N ARG A 37 -1.23 -3.16 -12.25
CA ARG A 37 -0.25 -3.74 -13.19
C ARG A 37 1.10 -3.14 -12.93
N ILE A 38 1.12 -1.89 -12.46
CA ILE A 38 2.33 -1.13 -12.22
C ILE A 38 3.01 -1.65 -10.95
N GLU A 39 2.24 -1.89 -9.89
CA GLU A 39 2.74 -2.47 -8.62
C GLU A 39 3.31 -3.87 -8.86
N ALA A 40 2.57 -4.70 -9.61
CA ALA A 40 3.02 -6.03 -9.99
C ALA A 40 4.28 -5.98 -10.87
N LEU A 41 4.29 -5.10 -11.88
CA LEU A 41 5.41 -4.94 -12.81
C LEU A 41 6.64 -4.39 -12.09
N PHE A 42 6.47 -3.50 -11.12
CA PHE A 42 7.57 -2.98 -10.32
C PHE A 42 8.28 -4.10 -9.56
N LEU A 43 7.53 -4.93 -8.83
CA LEU A 43 8.09 -6.05 -8.06
C LEU A 43 8.70 -7.14 -8.97
N ILE A 44 8.05 -7.45 -10.10
CA ILE A 44 8.60 -8.36 -11.10
C ILE A 44 9.86 -7.76 -11.75
N GLY A 45 9.88 -6.46 -12.01
CA GLY A 45 11.05 -5.75 -12.54
C GLY A 45 12.24 -5.82 -11.60
N VAL A 46 12.02 -5.63 -10.29
CA VAL A 46 13.04 -5.83 -9.25
C VAL A 46 13.56 -7.27 -9.29
N ALA A 47 12.66 -8.26 -9.36
CA ALA A 47 13.08 -9.66 -9.47
C ALA A 47 13.91 -9.94 -10.73
N VAL A 48 13.50 -9.42 -11.90
CA VAL A 48 14.24 -9.58 -13.16
C VAL A 48 15.62 -8.93 -13.05
N PHE A 49 15.70 -7.72 -12.49
CA PHE A 49 16.96 -7.03 -12.27
C PHE A 49 17.90 -7.87 -11.40
N PHE A 50 17.44 -8.33 -10.23
CA PHE A 50 18.25 -9.16 -9.35
C PHE A 50 18.57 -10.54 -9.94
N SER A 51 17.73 -11.09 -10.82
CA SER A 51 18.02 -12.34 -11.54
C SER A 51 19.17 -12.16 -12.52
N VAL A 52 19.22 -11.02 -13.22
CA VAL A 52 20.32 -10.68 -14.12
C VAL A 52 21.62 -10.46 -13.32
N VAL A 53 21.54 -9.73 -12.21
CA VAL A 53 22.69 -9.52 -11.32
C VAL A 53 23.20 -10.86 -10.76
N ASP A 54 22.32 -11.74 -10.30
CA ASP A 54 22.68 -13.07 -9.80
C ASP A 54 23.36 -13.92 -10.87
N ALA A 55 22.82 -13.94 -12.09
CA ALA A 55 23.43 -14.65 -13.22
C ALA A 55 24.84 -14.12 -13.55
N ILE A 56 25.02 -12.80 -13.57
CA ILE A 56 26.33 -12.17 -13.80
C ILE A 56 27.30 -12.51 -12.66
N TYR A 57 26.85 -12.37 -11.42
CA TYR A 57 27.65 -12.64 -10.23
C TYR A 57 28.11 -14.10 -10.17
N TRP A 58 27.19 -15.04 -10.38
CA TRP A 58 27.48 -16.47 -10.40
C TRP A 58 28.44 -16.84 -11.54
N PHE A 59 28.19 -16.32 -12.75
CA PHE A 59 29.05 -16.56 -13.91
C PHE A 59 30.47 -16.00 -13.69
N TRP A 60 30.59 -14.79 -13.14
CA TRP A 60 31.87 -14.19 -12.84
C TRP A 60 32.64 -14.98 -11.77
N GLY A 61 31.96 -15.38 -10.69
CA GLY A 61 32.55 -16.20 -9.64
C GLY A 61 33.01 -17.57 -10.16
N TYR A 62 32.26 -18.16 -11.09
CA TYR A 62 32.62 -19.43 -11.71
C TYR A 62 33.86 -19.33 -12.62
N HIS A 63 34.01 -18.23 -13.37
CA HIS A 63 35.08 -18.09 -14.36
C HIS A 63 36.36 -17.43 -13.86
N TYR A 64 36.27 -16.47 -12.92
CA TYR A 64 37.41 -15.62 -12.55
C TYR A 64 37.91 -15.84 -11.12
N LEU A 65 37.19 -16.59 -10.27
CA LEU A 65 37.60 -16.85 -8.90
C LEU A 65 38.18 -18.26 -8.76
N SER A 66 39.41 -18.36 -8.25
CA SER A 66 40.14 -19.62 -8.10
C SER A 66 39.45 -20.63 -7.16
N LEU A 67 38.57 -20.14 -6.29
CA LEU A 67 37.83 -20.91 -5.29
C LEU A 67 36.41 -21.29 -5.76
N GLY A 68 36.00 -20.89 -6.97
CA GLY A 68 34.65 -21.06 -7.50
C GLY A 68 33.66 -19.98 -7.01
N PRO A 69 32.38 -20.05 -7.42
CA PRO A 69 31.38 -19.03 -7.09
C PRO A 69 31.03 -19.05 -5.59
N GLU A 70 30.93 -17.86 -4.99
CA GLU A 70 30.54 -17.71 -3.58
C GLU A 70 29.05 -18.01 -3.40
N GLN A 71 28.78 -19.13 -2.74
CA GLN A 71 27.42 -19.66 -2.60
C GLN A 71 26.52 -18.79 -1.71
N SER A 72 27.08 -18.12 -0.69
CA SER A 72 26.30 -17.29 0.24
C SER A 72 25.66 -16.10 -0.48
N GLY A 73 26.45 -15.36 -1.27
CA GLY A 73 25.95 -14.23 -2.06
C GLY A 73 24.90 -14.66 -3.09
N THR A 74 25.16 -15.74 -3.84
CA THR A 74 24.21 -16.29 -4.82
C THR A 74 22.88 -16.67 -4.16
N VAL A 75 22.91 -17.36 -3.01
CA VAL A 75 21.67 -17.76 -2.32
C VAL A 75 20.87 -16.54 -1.84
N MET A 76 21.52 -15.49 -1.35
CA MET A 76 20.84 -14.25 -0.93
C MET A 76 20.25 -13.47 -2.12
N LEU A 77 20.92 -13.47 -3.27
CA LEU A 77 20.39 -12.88 -4.50
C LEU A 77 19.17 -13.66 -5.02
N ILE A 78 19.24 -14.99 -5.05
CA ILE A 78 18.09 -15.85 -5.36
C ILE A 78 16.93 -15.57 -4.39
N GLY A 79 17.19 -15.43 -3.09
CA GLY A 79 16.18 -15.05 -2.10
C GLY A 79 15.52 -13.70 -2.42
N THR A 80 16.30 -12.72 -2.86
CA THR A 80 15.80 -11.41 -3.29
C THR A 80 14.94 -11.50 -4.55
N VAL A 81 15.34 -12.33 -5.51
CA VAL A 81 14.53 -12.65 -6.70
C VAL A 81 13.19 -13.23 -6.28
N LEU A 82 13.17 -14.21 -5.39
CA LEU A 82 11.93 -14.81 -4.89
C LEU A 82 11.04 -13.80 -4.14
N LEU A 83 11.64 -12.89 -3.37
CA LEU A 83 10.92 -11.81 -2.68
C LEU A 83 10.28 -10.81 -3.65
N GLY A 84 10.83 -10.60 -4.85
CA GLY A 84 10.16 -9.82 -5.90
C GLY A 84 9.12 -10.64 -6.67
N LEU A 85 9.45 -11.88 -7.04
CA LEU A 85 8.61 -12.74 -7.87
C LEU A 85 7.34 -13.20 -7.16
N LEU A 86 7.40 -13.59 -5.88
CA LEU A 86 6.25 -14.11 -5.16
C LEU A 86 5.12 -13.07 -5.00
N PRO A 87 5.35 -11.90 -4.36
CA PRO A 87 4.32 -10.87 -4.25
C PRO A 87 4.01 -10.24 -5.62
N GLY A 88 5.01 -10.01 -6.48
CA GLY A 88 4.78 -9.44 -7.81
C GLY A 88 3.92 -10.35 -8.70
N GLY A 89 4.19 -11.66 -8.69
CA GLY A 89 3.40 -12.67 -9.38
C GLY A 89 2.00 -12.81 -8.80
N TYR A 90 1.85 -12.76 -7.47
CA TYR A 90 0.55 -12.74 -6.81
C TYR A 90 -0.28 -11.52 -7.23
N TYR A 91 0.30 -10.31 -7.19
CA TYR A 91 -0.36 -9.09 -7.64
C TYR A 91 -0.69 -9.12 -9.13
N PHE A 92 0.19 -9.66 -9.97
CA PHE A 92 -0.09 -9.81 -11.38
C PHE A 92 -1.27 -10.75 -11.63
N TRP A 93 -1.32 -11.89 -10.93
CA TRP A 93 -2.42 -12.84 -11.01
C TRP A 93 -3.74 -12.21 -10.53
N TRP A 94 -3.69 -11.40 -9.47
CA TRP A 94 -4.85 -10.73 -8.91
C TRP A 94 -5.31 -9.52 -9.73
N SER A 95 -4.39 -8.83 -10.40
CA SER A 95 -4.68 -7.68 -11.28
C SER A 95 -5.68 -8.04 -12.38
N ARG A 96 -5.62 -9.28 -12.87
CA ARG A 96 -6.55 -9.76 -13.91
C ARG A 96 -7.96 -10.05 -13.38
N ARG A 97 -8.14 -10.08 -12.05
CA ARG A 97 -9.40 -10.42 -11.37
C ARG A 97 -10.07 -9.21 -10.71
N MET A 98 -9.35 -8.11 -10.53
CA MET A 98 -9.88 -6.89 -9.95
C MET A 98 -10.44 -5.94 -10.99
N LYS A 99 -11.48 -5.19 -10.59
CA LYS A 99 -11.94 -4.03 -11.35
C LYS A 99 -10.92 -2.89 -11.18
N PRO A 100 -10.71 -2.05 -12.21
CA PRO A 100 -9.87 -0.86 -12.08
C PRO A 100 -10.33 0.00 -10.90
N ARG A 101 -9.38 0.39 -10.05
CA ARG A 101 -9.65 1.22 -8.88
C ARG A 101 -9.55 2.70 -9.25
N PRO A 102 -10.17 3.61 -8.49
CA PRO A 102 -10.02 5.05 -8.70
C PRO A 102 -8.54 5.49 -8.67
N GLU A 103 -7.70 4.85 -7.85
CA GLU A 103 -6.25 5.11 -7.76
C GLU A 103 -5.46 4.76 -9.04
N ASP A 104 -5.97 3.84 -9.87
CA ASP A 104 -5.34 3.43 -11.13
C ASP A 104 -5.69 4.35 -12.30
N ARG A 105 -6.62 5.30 -12.11
CA ARG A 105 -7.22 6.11 -13.18
C ARG A 105 -6.69 7.54 -13.17
N THR A 106 -6.22 8.00 -14.33
CA THR A 106 -5.77 9.39 -14.53
C THR A 106 -6.91 10.42 -14.53
N ASP A 107 -8.14 9.97 -14.75
CA ASP A 107 -9.36 10.80 -14.83
C ASP A 107 -10.25 10.72 -13.57
N ALA A 108 -9.80 10.05 -12.51
CA ALA A 108 -10.57 9.89 -11.28
C ALA A 108 -10.81 11.24 -10.58
N SER A 109 -12.03 11.41 -10.06
CA SER A 109 -12.41 12.53 -9.21
C SER A 109 -12.27 12.16 -7.72
N ILE A 110 -12.18 13.17 -6.84
CA ILE A 110 -12.15 12.95 -5.39
C ILE A 110 -13.43 12.23 -4.91
N GLU A 111 -14.56 12.51 -5.58
CA GLU A 111 -15.85 11.89 -5.27
C GLU A 111 -15.84 10.37 -5.51
N ASP A 112 -15.06 9.88 -6.47
CA ASP A 112 -14.94 8.43 -6.77
C ASP A 112 -14.27 7.63 -5.64
N GLY A 113 -13.50 8.31 -4.77
CA GLY A 113 -12.86 7.71 -3.59
C GLY A 113 -13.58 7.99 -2.26
N ALA A 114 -14.66 8.78 -2.26
CA ALA A 114 -15.35 9.24 -1.05
C ALA A 114 -16.28 8.20 -0.40
N GLY A 115 -16.14 6.92 -0.76
CA GLY A 115 -16.88 5.83 -0.15
C GLY A 115 -16.50 5.59 1.32
N VAL A 116 -17.29 4.76 2.00
CA VAL A 116 -16.98 4.31 3.36
C VAL A 116 -15.71 3.45 3.31
N ILE A 117 -14.60 3.96 3.84
CA ILE A 117 -13.38 3.20 4.07
C ILE A 117 -13.67 2.27 5.26
N GLY A 118 -13.12 1.04 5.24
CA GLY A 118 -13.39 0.02 6.26
C GLY A 118 -13.15 0.52 7.71
N SER A 119 -13.64 -0.23 8.69
CA SER A 119 -13.43 0.09 10.10
C SER A 119 -11.96 -0.03 10.49
N PHE A 120 -11.41 1.02 11.10
CA PHE A 120 -10.08 0.99 11.72
C PHE A 120 -10.22 0.95 13.25
N PRO A 121 -9.30 0.30 13.98
CA PRO A 121 -9.30 0.34 15.43
C PRO A 121 -8.86 1.71 15.95
N ASP A 122 -9.60 2.28 16.91
CA ASP A 122 -9.27 3.56 17.55
C ASP A 122 -8.07 3.44 18.51
N SER A 123 -7.93 2.28 19.16
CA SER A 123 -6.78 1.94 19.99
C SER A 123 -6.61 0.43 20.08
N SER A 124 -5.37 -0.05 20.25
CA SER A 124 -5.09 -1.47 20.47
C SER A 124 -3.83 -1.67 21.30
N VAL A 125 -3.94 -2.45 22.38
CA VAL A 125 -2.80 -2.79 23.25
C VAL A 125 -1.99 -3.98 22.71
N TRP A 126 -2.58 -4.80 21.84
CA TRP A 126 -1.97 -6.06 21.40
C TRP A 126 -0.66 -5.91 20.63
N PRO A 127 -0.44 -4.87 19.79
CA PRO A 127 0.88 -4.66 19.17
C PRO A 127 2.01 -4.47 20.19
N PHE A 128 1.73 -3.81 21.32
CA PHE A 128 2.69 -3.66 22.41
C PHE A 128 2.98 -5.00 23.09
N VAL A 129 1.93 -5.78 23.38
CA VAL A 129 2.08 -7.13 23.97
C VAL A 129 2.88 -8.06 23.05
N LEU A 130 2.62 -8.01 21.73
CA LEU A 130 3.35 -8.77 20.72
C LEU A 130 4.83 -8.37 20.71
N GLY A 131 5.11 -7.06 20.73
CA GLY A 131 6.48 -6.52 20.80
C GLY A 131 7.22 -6.98 22.05
N MET A 132 6.57 -6.94 23.22
CA MET A 132 7.13 -7.44 24.49
C MET A 132 7.40 -8.94 24.44
N GLY A 133 6.50 -9.73 23.87
CA GLY A 133 6.68 -11.17 23.68
C GLY A 133 7.88 -11.48 22.77
N LEU A 134 7.98 -10.81 21.61
CA LEU A 134 9.12 -10.96 20.70
C LEU A 134 10.44 -10.51 21.34
N PHE A 135 10.41 -9.42 22.12
CA PHE A 135 11.58 -8.97 22.89
C PHE A 135 12.09 -10.08 23.82
N LEU A 136 11.21 -10.72 24.60
CA LEU A 136 11.60 -11.83 25.47
C LEU A 136 12.10 -13.06 24.69
N VAL A 137 11.50 -13.36 23.53
CA VAL A 137 11.96 -14.46 22.67
C VAL A 137 13.39 -14.21 22.16
N VAL A 138 13.69 -12.99 21.72
CA VAL A 138 15.05 -12.62 21.31
C VAL A 138 16.01 -12.63 22.52
N LEU A 139 15.56 -12.14 23.68
CA LEU A 139 16.35 -12.11 24.91
C LEU A 139 16.73 -13.51 25.40
N ALA A 140 15.90 -14.52 25.13
CA ALA A 140 16.15 -15.92 25.47
C ALA A 140 17.42 -16.49 24.81
N VAL A 141 17.83 -15.95 23.65
CA VAL A 141 19.08 -16.37 22.97
C VAL A 141 20.31 -16.05 23.83
N VAL A 142 20.25 -14.98 24.64
CA VAL A 142 21.36 -14.51 25.47
C VAL A 142 21.26 -15.02 26.91
N PHE A 143 20.07 -14.93 27.51
CA PHE A 143 19.86 -15.19 28.95
C PHE A 143 19.32 -16.60 29.26
N GLY A 144 19.00 -17.39 28.22
CA GLY A 144 18.63 -18.79 28.33
C GLY A 144 17.20 -19.11 27.91
N LEU A 145 16.97 -20.39 27.57
CA LEU A 145 15.73 -20.89 26.97
C LEU A 145 14.49 -20.74 27.86
N TRP A 146 14.64 -20.56 29.17
CA TRP A 146 13.53 -20.40 30.10
C TRP A 146 12.71 -19.12 29.84
N LEU A 147 13.30 -18.10 29.21
CA LEU A 147 12.58 -16.90 28.77
C LEU A 147 11.66 -17.14 27.57
N LEU A 148 11.80 -18.26 26.86
CA LEU A 148 10.90 -18.60 25.75
C LEU A 148 9.48 -18.87 26.24
N PHE A 149 9.30 -19.43 27.44
CA PHE A 149 7.96 -19.73 27.97
C PHE A 149 7.10 -18.46 28.12
N PRO A 150 7.53 -17.41 28.87
CA PRO A 150 6.76 -16.17 28.93
C PRO A 150 6.74 -15.43 27.60
N GLY A 151 7.82 -15.46 26.80
CA GLY A 151 7.86 -14.82 25.49
C GLY A 151 6.79 -15.37 24.52
N PHE A 152 6.75 -16.69 24.33
CA PHE A 152 5.74 -17.33 23.48
C PHE A 152 4.33 -17.18 24.04
N ALA A 153 4.16 -17.23 25.37
CA ALA A 153 2.85 -16.99 25.98
C ALA A 153 2.31 -15.60 25.61
N LEU A 154 3.14 -14.56 25.65
CA LEU A 154 2.77 -13.20 25.23
C LEU A 154 2.52 -13.09 23.72
N VAL A 155 3.35 -13.72 22.88
CA VAL A 155 3.16 -13.71 21.42
C VAL A 155 1.83 -14.36 21.04
N ILE A 156 1.52 -15.53 21.62
CA ILE A 156 0.26 -16.24 21.37
C ILE A 156 -0.92 -15.42 21.90
N ALA A 157 -0.82 -14.89 23.12
CA ALA A 157 -1.85 -14.04 23.69
C ALA A 157 -2.13 -12.80 22.82
N ALA A 158 -1.08 -12.16 22.29
CA ALA A 158 -1.24 -11.02 21.39
C ALA A 158 -1.87 -11.39 20.05
N ALA A 159 -1.47 -12.51 19.45
CA ALA A 159 -2.05 -13.00 18.19
C ALA A 159 -3.54 -13.36 18.34
N VAL A 160 -3.90 -14.03 19.43
CA VAL A 160 -5.31 -14.35 19.73
C VAL A 160 -6.08 -13.07 20.07
N GLY A 161 -5.50 -12.20 20.91
CA GLY A 161 -6.10 -10.95 21.35
C GLY A 161 -6.44 -10.02 20.20
N VAL A 162 -5.49 -9.74 19.30
CA VAL A 162 -5.72 -8.88 18.14
C VAL A 162 -6.78 -9.48 17.21
N THR A 163 -6.82 -10.80 17.06
CA THR A 163 -7.82 -11.48 16.24
C THR A 163 -9.23 -11.34 16.83
N VAL A 164 -9.35 -11.51 18.15
CA VAL A 164 -10.63 -11.38 18.86
C VAL A 164 -11.11 -9.94 18.87
N GLU A 165 -10.21 -8.98 19.08
CA GLU A 165 -10.51 -7.54 19.03
C GLU A 165 -10.96 -7.11 17.63
N SER A 166 -10.25 -7.56 16.59
CA SER A 166 -10.60 -7.28 15.20
C SER A 166 -12.01 -7.79 14.85
N ARG A 167 -12.44 -8.91 15.44
CA ARG A 167 -13.80 -9.45 15.25
C ARG A 167 -14.89 -8.69 16.01
N ARG A 168 -14.54 -7.91 17.04
CA ARG A 168 -15.48 -7.09 17.83
C ARG A 168 -15.70 -5.69 17.24
N GLY A 169 -15.01 -5.35 16.15
CA GLY A 169 -15.20 -4.09 15.44
C GLY A 169 -14.36 -2.93 15.98
N GLY A 170 -13.26 -3.19 16.69
CA GLY A 170 -12.33 -2.16 17.15
C GLY A 170 -12.80 -1.33 18.36
N ALA A 171 -14.00 -1.60 18.88
CA ALA A 171 -14.43 -1.13 20.19
C ALA A 171 -13.77 -1.98 21.27
N VAL A 172 -12.87 -1.38 22.04
CA VAL A 172 -12.24 -1.95 23.23
C VAL A 172 -13.14 -1.72 24.43
#